data_AF-A0A2E0X3P8-F1
#
_entry.id   AF-A0A2E0X3P8-F1
#
_cell.length_a   1.000
_cell.length_b   1.000
_cell.length_c   1.000
_cell.angle_alpha   90.00
_cell.angle_beta   90.00
_cell.angle_gamma   90.00
#
_symmetry.space_group_name_H-M   'P 1'
#
loop_
_entity.id
_entity.type
_entity.pdbx_description
1 polymer ?
#
loop_
_entity_poly.entity_id
_entity_poly.type
_entity_poly.pdbx_seq_one_letter_code
_entity_poly.pdbx_strand_id
1 'polypeptide(L)'
;MAIAPSRRPLQQPLISPFAWRRRSTLMKSSLTTSLAVVAAAALLTTSVWAQPPGGGRPGRFNPLMQVFDADGDGALSAAEVAAATEKLKALDGDGDGQVSGAELLAALPARQGRTGRGGAGQGQRGPGRPPQTAAAGELQKQSLAKNDVEREILATIAQMQAGPGFANVSNTDGRLLRLLAETIDAQRIVEIGTSTGESAVWFALALKATGGHISTHEIDDGRAAVATENFRKAGVDDIVTLVMGDAHQTVARYMDPADPLFIDASQGEAIDILFLDADKEGYVDYLEQLLPLVRPGGLVIAHNMNTRQADRRFVTAITEDPQLETLILLKEGTGVGVTLKKR
;
A
#
# COMPACT_ATOMS: atom_id res chain seq x y z
N MET A 1 -26.15 -72.54 30.83
CA MET A 1 -25.12 -73.40 31.46
C MET A 1 -24.16 -73.85 30.36
N ALA A 2 -22.84 -73.79 30.61
CA ALA A 2 -21.68 -74.06 29.72
C ALA A 2 -21.25 -72.90 28.77
N ILE A 3 -19.98 -72.66 28.38
CA ILE A 3 -18.62 -72.59 28.99
C ILE A 3 -17.71 -71.89 27.93
N ALA A 4 -16.96 -70.83 28.30
CA ALA A 4 -15.63 -70.31 27.83
C ALA A 4 -15.28 -70.11 26.31
N PRO A 5 -14.12 -69.48 25.94
CA PRO A 5 -13.46 -68.23 26.40
C PRO A 5 -12.91 -67.34 25.23
N SER A 6 -12.40 -66.11 25.48
CA SER A 6 -11.03 -65.69 25.06
C SER A 6 -10.68 -64.20 25.30
N ARG A 7 -9.49 -64.02 25.92
CA ARG A 7 -8.40 -63.03 25.71
C ARG A 7 -8.58 -61.54 26.06
N ARG A 8 -7.85 -61.13 27.11
CA ARG A 8 -7.25 -59.79 27.31
C ARG A 8 -5.83 -59.75 26.71
N PRO A 9 -5.26 -58.55 26.50
CA PRO A 9 -4.06 -58.14 27.25
C PRO A 9 -4.22 -56.71 27.82
N LEU A 10 -3.99 -56.48 29.12
CA LEU A 10 -2.74 -56.08 29.80
C LEU A 10 -2.36 -54.61 29.58
N GLN A 11 -2.53 -53.84 30.67
CA GLN A 11 -2.13 -52.45 30.88
C GLN A 11 -0.69 -52.35 31.42
N GLN A 12 -0.17 -51.11 31.33
CA GLN A 12 0.80 -50.40 32.20
C GLN A 12 2.28 -50.30 31.72
N PRO A 13 3.09 -49.31 32.19
CA PRO A 13 2.77 -48.02 32.84
C PRO A 13 3.58 -46.79 32.32
N LEU A 14 3.25 -45.62 32.88
CA LEU A 14 3.95 -44.32 32.90
C LEU A 14 5.21 -44.30 33.81
N ILE A 15 5.95 -43.17 33.74
CA ILE A 15 7.06 -42.61 34.59
C ILE A 15 8.37 -42.55 33.75
N SER A 16 9.24 -41.52 33.70
CA SER A 16 9.42 -40.10 34.10
C SER A 16 10.92 -39.76 33.78
N PRO A 17 11.40 -38.51 33.69
CA PRO A 17 12.63 -38.16 32.97
C PRO A 17 13.90 -38.08 33.83
N PHE A 18 15.04 -38.52 33.28
CA PHE A 18 16.40 -38.19 33.75
C PHE A 18 16.91 -37.02 32.88
N ALA A 19 17.20 -35.81 33.37
CA ALA A 19 18.18 -35.40 34.38
C ALA A 19 19.64 -35.54 33.91
N TRP A 20 20.22 -34.42 33.45
CA TRP A 20 21.66 -34.16 33.56
C TRP A 20 21.87 -32.72 34.06
N ARG A 21 22.59 -32.58 35.17
CA ARG A 21 22.97 -31.28 35.77
C ARG A 21 24.38 -31.37 36.35
N ARG A 22 25.08 -30.23 36.25
CA ARG A 22 26.20 -29.68 37.07
C ARG A 22 27.60 -29.89 36.47
N ARG A 23 28.52 -28.92 36.49
CA ARG A 23 28.71 -27.67 37.29
C ARG A 23 29.79 -26.81 36.57
N SER A 24 29.56 -25.52 36.33
CA SER A 24 29.99 -24.33 37.12
C SER A 24 31.46 -23.92 36.99
N THR A 25 31.72 -22.68 36.54
CA THR A 25 32.37 -21.63 37.37
C THR A 25 32.10 -20.22 36.83
N LEU A 26 31.91 -19.29 37.75
CA LEU A 26 31.70 -17.85 37.56
C LEU A 26 32.96 -17.13 37.04
N MET A 27 32.78 -16.00 36.35
CA MET A 27 33.49 -14.74 36.65
C MET A 27 32.70 -13.53 36.12
N LYS A 28 32.79 -12.44 36.89
CA LYS A 28 32.00 -11.20 36.83
C LYS A 28 32.67 -10.12 35.96
N SER A 29 31.90 -9.04 35.73
CA SER A 29 32.26 -7.69 35.22
C SER A 29 32.37 -7.60 33.69
N SER A 30 31.94 -6.53 32.99
CA SER A 30 31.66 -5.13 33.35
C SER A 30 30.76 -4.49 32.29
N LEU A 31 30.04 -3.42 32.65
CA LEU A 31 29.39 -2.48 31.74
C LEU A 31 30.38 -1.94 30.69
N THR A 32 29.96 -1.84 29.44
CA THR A 32 30.26 -0.70 28.56
C THR A 32 29.28 -0.68 27.39
N THR A 33 28.54 0.42 27.31
CA THR A 33 27.75 0.90 26.17
C THR A 33 28.64 1.08 24.95
N SER A 34 28.26 0.53 23.79
CA SER A 34 28.83 0.93 22.50
C SER A 34 27.75 1.00 21.43
N LEU A 35 27.55 2.23 20.98
CA LEU A 35 26.75 2.69 19.84
C LEU A 35 27.19 1.94 18.56
N ALA A 36 26.26 1.30 17.85
CA ALA A 36 26.53 0.70 16.55
C ALA A 36 26.02 1.65 15.44
N VAL A 37 26.94 2.41 14.83
CA VAL A 37 26.71 3.12 13.57
C VAL A 37 27.07 2.17 12.44
N VAL A 38 26.08 1.67 11.69
CA VAL A 38 26.32 0.94 10.44
C VAL A 38 26.34 1.96 9.30
N ALA A 39 27.54 2.40 8.95
CA ALA A 39 27.81 3.07 7.68
C ALA A 39 28.08 2.01 6.61
N ALA A 40 27.15 1.81 5.68
CA ALA A 40 27.38 0.99 4.49
C ALA A 40 27.62 1.91 3.29
N ALA A 41 28.89 2.06 2.90
CA ALA A 41 29.29 2.73 1.68
C ALA A 41 30.09 1.79 0.77
N ALA A 42 29.74 1.86 -0.52
CA ALA A 42 30.51 1.54 -1.72
C ALA A 42 30.61 0.08 -2.21
N LEU A 43 30.00 -0.14 -3.39
CA LEU A 43 30.61 -0.85 -4.52
C LEU A 43 30.06 -0.25 -5.83
N LEU A 44 30.72 0.80 -6.32
CA LEU A 44 30.59 1.29 -7.70
C LEU A 44 31.82 0.83 -8.48
N THR A 45 31.64 -0.14 -9.37
CA THR A 45 32.60 -0.44 -10.42
C THR A 45 32.34 0.46 -11.63
N THR A 46 33.43 1.00 -12.15
CA THR A 46 33.59 1.89 -13.29
C THR A 46 32.80 1.50 -14.55
N SER A 47 32.15 2.48 -15.18
CA SER A 47 32.01 2.59 -16.63
C SER A 47 31.72 4.04 -17.02
N VAL A 48 32.75 4.74 -17.51
CA VAL A 48 32.63 6.02 -18.20
C VAL A 48 31.96 5.78 -19.55
N TRP A 49 30.79 6.40 -19.78
CA TRP A 49 30.31 6.77 -21.11
C TRP A 49 29.70 8.17 -21.04
N ALA A 50 30.31 9.09 -21.78
CA ALA A 50 29.82 10.44 -21.98
C ALA A 50 28.54 10.43 -22.83
N GLN A 51 27.54 11.25 -22.46
CA GLN A 51 26.44 11.68 -23.33
C GLN A 51 26.21 13.20 -23.19
N PRO A 52 25.72 13.87 -24.25
CA PRO A 52 25.78 15.34 -24.39
C PRO A 52 24.69 16.05 -23.58
N PRO A 53 24.81 17.38 -23.36
CA PRO A 53 23.90 18.12 -22.49
C PRO A 53 22.55 18.32 -23.19
N GLY A 54 21.57 17.48 -22.82
CA GLY A 54 20.18 17.58 -23.24
C GLY A 54 19.30 17.98 -22.07
N GLY A 55 18.48 19.02 -22.26
CA GLY A 55 17.60 19.59 -21.25
C GLY A 55 16.73 18.54 -20.53
N GLY A 56 17.02 18.34 -19.24
CA GLY A 56 16.23 17.53 -18.34
C GLY A 56 14.97 18.26 -17.90
N ARG A 57 13.83 17.57 -18.01
CA ARG A 57 12.54 17.98 -17.42
C ARG A 57 12.69 18.11 -15.89
N PRO A 58 11.95 19.02 -15.23
CA PRO A 58 12.08 19.17 -13.77
C PRO A 58 11.71 17.85 -13.08
N GLY A 59 12.68 17.29 -12.37
CA GLY A 59 12.57 16.03 -11.65
C GLY A 59 11.51 16.07 -10.56
N ARG A 60 10.96 14.89 -10.25
CA ARG A 60 10.07 14.67 -9.11
C ARG A 60 10.68 15.24 -7.82
N PHE A 61 9.82 15.80 -6.98
CA PHE A 61 10.17 16.36 -5.67
C PHE A 61 10.77 15.26 -4.78
N ASN A 62 12.10 15.26 -4.58
CA ASN A 62 12.75 14.45 -3.56
C ASN A 62 13.38 15.41 -2.53
N PRO A 63 12.82 15.52 -1.31
CA PRO A 63 13.30 16.47 -0.30
C PRO A 63 14.73 16.19 0.14
N LEU A 64 15.18 14.93 0.11
CA LEU A 64 16.57 14.58 0.40
C LEU A 64 17.53 15.15 -0.66
N MET A 65 17.14 15.13 -1.94
CA MET A 65 17.97 15.72 -2.99
C MET A 65 18.16 17.22 -2.80
N GLN A 66 17.12 17.97 -2.41
CA GLN A 66 17.22 19.43 -2.19
C GLN A 66 18.16 19.83 -1.05
N VAL A 67 18.40 18.93 -0.10
CA VAL A 67 19.33 19.17 1.01
C VAL A 67 20.78 18.92 0.59
N PHE A 68 21.02 17.87 -0.22
CA PHE A 68 22.38 17.43 -0.54
C PHE A 68 22.94 18.05 -1.82
N ASP A 69 22.11 18.24 -2.85
CA ASP A 69 22.43 18.88 -4.13
C ASP A 69 22.62 20.40 -3.92
N ALA A 70 23.86 20.79 -3.66
CA ALA A 70 24.23 22.15 -3.28
C ALA A 70 24.30 23.08 -4.51
N ASP A 71 24.59 22.53 -5.70
CA ASP A 71 24.66 23.32 -6.94
C ASP A 71 23.37 23.28 -7.78
N GLY A 72 22.42 22.42 -7.40
CA GLY A 72 21.08 22.35 -7.97
C GLY A 72 21.04 21.74 -9.37
N ASP A 73 22.04 20.93 -9.71
CA ASP A 73 22.16 20.31 -11.03
C ASP A 73 21.31 19.03 -11.19
N GLY A 74 20.73 18.54 -10.09
CA GLY A 74 19.88 17.35 -10.04
C GLY A 74 20.65 16.04 -9.91
N ALA A 75 21.96 16.08 -9.69
CA ALA A 75 22.82 14.94 -9.39
C ALA A 75 23.53 15.12 -8.03
N LEU A 76 24.14 14.06 -7.50
CA LEU A 76 24.97 14.15 -6.29
C LEU A 76 26.42 13.88 -6.69
N SER A 77 27.26 14.89 -6.57
CA SER A 77 28.70 14.78 -6.76
C SER A 77 29.39 14.09 -5.58
N ALA A 78 30.60 13.56 -5.81
CA ALA A 78 31.39 12.94 -4.74
C ALA A 78 31.72 13.93 -3.59
N ALA A 79 31.81 15.23 -3.89
CA ALA A 79 32.01 16.27 -2.89
C ALA A 79 30.76 16.48 -2.01
N GLU A 80 29.57 16.43 -2.60
CA GLU A 80 28.30 16.60 -1.87
C GLU A 80 27.97 15.40 -0.99
N VAL A 81 28.28 14.18 -1.48
CA VAL A 81 28.18 12.95 -0.69
C VAL A 81 29.17 12.98 0.49
N ALA A 82 30.39 13.50 0.28
CA ALA A 82 31.38 13.64 1.36
C ALA A 82 30.93 14.64 2.44
N ALA A 83 30.19 15.69 2.06
CA ALA A 83 29.62 16.67 2.98
C ALA A 83 28.31 16.23 3.65
N ALA A 84 27.71 15.10 3.22
CA ALA A 84 26.39 14.67 3.66
C ALA A 84 26.32 14.40 5.18
N THR A 85 27.41 13.91 5.78
CA THR A 85 27.47 13.60 7.21
C THR A 85 27.28 14.84 8.09
N GLU A 86 27.91 15.96 7.72
CA GLU A 86 27.78 17.21 8.48
C GLU A 86 26.42 17.88 8.24
N LYS A 87 25.86 17.74 7.03
CA LYS A 87 24.50 18.20 6.73
C LYS A 87 23.44 17.41 7.51
N LEU A 88 23.59 16.09 7.68
CA LEU A 88 22.67 15.27 8.49
C LEU A 88 22.70 15.65 9.97
N LYS A 89 23.90 15.89 10.54
CA LYS A 89 24.03 16.38 11.92
C LYS A 89 23.41 17.76 12.12
N ALA A 90 23.42 18.61 11.10
CA ALA A 90 22.81 19.93 11.17
C ALA A 90 21.27 19.90 11.05
N LEU A 91 20.70 18.77 10.60
CA LEU A 91 19.26 18.56 10.47
C LEU A 91 18.62 17.95 11.71
N ASP A 92 19.39 17.18 12.48
CA ASP A 92 18.98 16.62 13.78
C ASP A 92 18.85 17.76 14.81
N GLY A 93 17.67 18.36 14.86
CA GLY A 93 17.35 19.53 15.66
C GLY A 93 16.99 19.19 17.10
N ASP A 94 16.51 17.96 17.35
CA ASP A 94 16.22 17.47 18.70
C ASP A 94 17.39 16.68 19.34
N GLY A 95 18.42 16.36 18.56
CA GLY A 95 19.67 15.74 19.01
C GLY A 95 19.52 14.25 19.34
N ASP A 96 18.51 13.59 18.78
CA ASP A 96 18.23 12.17 19.05
C ASP A 96 19.07 11.20 18.20
N GLY A 97 19.88 11.73 17.28
CA GLY A 97 20.75 10.97 16.38
C GLY A 97 20.03 10.43 15.14
N GLN A 98 18.78 10.83 14.89
CA GLN A 98 17.98 10.54 13.71
C GLN A 98 17.58 11.86 13.02
N VAL A 99 17.16 11.77 11.76
CA VAL A 99 16.56 12.92 11.05
C VAL A 99 15.12 12.55 10.72
N SER A 100 14.20 13.15 11.45
CA SER A 100 12.76 12.96 11.26
C SER A 100 12.26 13.68 10.00
N GLY A 101 11.09 13.26 9.51
CA GLY A 101 10.44 13.93 8.38
C GLY A 101 10.09 15.41 8.66
N ALA A 102 9.86 15.78 9.92
CA ALA A 102 9.59 17.16 10.32
C ALA A 102 10.83 18.05 10.21
N GLU A 103 11.98 17.54 10.64
CA GLU A 103 13.27 18.23 10.55
C GLU A 103 13.74 18.39 9.11
N LEU A 104 13.58 17.33 8.30
CA LEU A 104 13.88 17.37 6.88
C LEU A 104 13.02 18.42 6.15
N LEU A 105 11.75 18.56 6.53
CA LEU A 105 10.83 19.52 5.93
C LEU A 105 11.13 20.97 6.36
N ALA A 106 11.57 21.17 7.61
CA ALA A 106 11.94 22.48 8.14
C ALA A 106 13.19 23.07 7.45
N ALA A 107 14.05 22.22 6.90
CA ALA A 107 15.26 22.63 6.20
C ALA A 107 15.05 22.97 4.72
N LEU A 108 13.87 22.74 4.16
CA LEU A 108 13.58 23.10 2.77
C LEU A 108 13.42 24.62 2.64
N PRO A 109 13.99 25.25 1.61
CA PRO A 109 13.86 26.68 1.41
C PRO A 109 12.38 27.07 1.23
N ALA A 110 11.93 28.08 1.98
CA ALA A 110 10.59 28.64 1.83
C ALA A 110 10.36 29.03 0.36
N ARG A 111 9.30 28.48 -0.24
CA ARG A 111 9.00 28.61 -1.67
C ARG A 111 8.74 30.09 -2.00
N GLN A 112 9.80 30.79 -2.41
CA GLN A 112 9.75 32.22 -2.68
C GLN A 112 8.94 32.47 -3.95
N GLY A 113 7.82 33.18 -3.80
CA GLY A 113 6.93 33.55 -4.89
C GLY A 113 7.71 34.27 -6.01
N ARG A 114 7.59 33.77 -7.24
CA ARG A 114 8.09 34.42 -8.45
C ARG A 114 7.30 35.71 -8.70
N THR A 115 7.77 36.82 -8.15
CA THR A 115 7.48 38.16 -8.68
C THR A 115 8.27 38.38 -9.96
N GLY A 116 7.58 38.88 -10.99
CA GLY A 116 8.05 38.91 -12.37
C GLY A 116 9.28 39.76 -12.62
N ARG A 117 10.02 39.38 -13.68
CA ARG A 117 10.95 40.27 -14.37
C ARG A 117 10.76 40.06 -15.87
N GLY A 118 10.33 41.13 -16.54
CA GLY A 118 10.06 41.17 -17.97
C GLY A 118 11.32 41.02 -18.81
N GLY A 119 11.16 40.36 -19.94
CA GLY A 119 12.11 40.32 -21.04
C GLY A 119 11.30 40.30 -22.33
N ALA A 120 11.33 41.42 -23.06
CA ALA A 120 10.65 41.60 -24.32
C ALA A 120 11.22 40.65 -25.38
N GLY A 121 10.35 39.85 -25.98
CA GLY A 121 10.64 39.05 -27.17
C GLY A 121 9.35 38.92 -27.98
N GLN A 122 9.21 39.76 -29.01
CA GLN A 122 8.13 39.66 -29.98
C GLN A 122 8.29 38.36 -30.76
N GLY A 123 7.43 37.39 -30.46
CA GLY A 123 7.15 36.24 -31.31
C GLY A 123 5.65 36.03 -31.29
N GLN A 124 4.98 36.24 -32.43
CA GLN A 124 3.56 35.99 -32.60
C GLN A 124 3.28 34.52 -32.25
N ARG A 125 2.70 34.28 -31.07
CA ARG A 125 2.10 33.00 -30.71
C ARG A 125 0.61 33.12 -31.01
N GLY A 126 0.11 32.27 -31.90
CA GLY A 126 -1.32 32.09 -32.14
C GLY A 126 -2.08 31.78 -30.85
N PRO A 127 -3.43 31.84 -30.85
CA PRO A 127 -4.21 31.80 -29.62
C PRO A 127 -3.89 30.52 -28.85
N GLY A 128 -3.16 30.69 -27.75
CA GLY A 128 -2.76 29.61 -26.87
C GLY A 128 -4.02 28.95 -26.31
N ARG A 129 -4.15 27.65 -26.56
CA ARG A 129 -5.10 26.79 -25.85
C ARG A 129 -4.87 27.01 -24.35
N PRO A 130 -5.90 27.31 -23.54
CA PRO A 130 -5.71 27.62 -22.13
C PRO A 130 -5.03 26.43 -21.43
N PRO A 131 -4.21 26.68 -20.38
CA PRO A 131 -3.56 25.61 -19.63
C PRO A 131 -4.65 24.69 -19.06
N GLN A 132 -4.65 23.43 -19.51
CA GLN A 132 -5.67 22.42 -19.17
C GLN A 132 -5.75 22.14 -17.65
N THR A 133 -4.73 22.51 -16.88
CA THR A 133 -4.63 22.25 -15.44
C THR A 133 -5.62 23.06 -14.60
N ALA A 134 -5.99 24.27 -15.03
CA ALA A 134 -6.98 25.08 -14.30
C ALA A 134 -8.42 24.59 -14.58
N ALA A 135 -8.70 24.19 -15.81
CA ALA A 135 -10.02 23.67 -16.21
C ALA A 135 -10.29 22.25 -15.68
N ALA A 136 -9.24 21.41 -15.51
CA ALA A 136 -9.39 20.08 -14.93
C ALA A 136 -9.89 20.12 -13.47
N GLY A 137 -9.48 21.13 -12.70
CA GLY A 137 -9.96 21.34 -11.33
C GLY A 137 -11.42 21.79 -11.23
N GLU A 138 -11.97 22.45 -12.26
CA GLU A 138 -13.39 22.85 -12.28
C GLU A 138 -14.33 21.66 -12.47
N LEU A 139 -13.87 20.61 -13.16
CA LEU A 139 -14.67 19.41 -13.45
C LEU A 139 -14.63 18.37 -12.32
N GLN A 140 -13.52 18.27 -11.57
CA GLN A 140 -13.38 17.34 -10.46
C GLN A 140 -13.53 18.05 -9.10
N LYS A 141 -14.75 18.02 -8.56
CA LYS A 141 -15.06 18.48 -7.19
C LYS A 141 -14.96 17.34 -6.18
N GLN A 142 -14.73 17.66 -4.92
CA GLN A 142 -14.74 16.71 -3.80
C GLN A 142 -16.09 16.00 -3.65
N SER A 143 -16.07 14.81 -3.05
CA SER A 143 -17.30 14.09 -2.67
C SER A 143 -18.09 14.88 -1.64
N LEU A 144 -19.42 14.88 -1.78
CA LEU A 144 -20.34 15.47 -0.82
C LEU A 144 -21.05 14.35 -0.07
N ALA A 145 -21.16 14.51 1.25
CA ALA A 145 -21.86 13.56 2.10
C ALA A 145 -23.38 13.65 1.88
N LYS A 146 -24.05 12.50 1.74
CA LYS A 146 -25.51 12.41 1.72
C LYS A 146 -26.14 12.53 3.11
N ASN A 147 -25.47 12.05 4.14
CA ASN A 147 -25.92 11.99 5.53
C ASN A 147 -24.73 12.13 6.49
N ASP A 148 -24.99 12.07 7.81
CA ASP A 148 -23.93 12.26 8.81
C ASP A 148 -22.93 11.11 8.88
N VAL A 149 -23.34 9.88 8.58
CA VAL A 149 -22.44 8.72 8.49
C VAL A 149 -21.42 8.93 7.36
N GLU A 150 -21.88 9.30 6.16
CA GLU A 150 -20.97 9.62 5.06
C GLU A 150 -20.07 10.83 5.38
N ARG A 151 -20.58 11.80 6.13
CA ARG A 151 -19.82 12.99 6.54
C ARG A 151 -18.66 12.62 7.44
N GLU A 152 -18.88 11.74 8.40
CA GLU A 152 -17.84 11.24 9.33
C GLU A 152 -16.78 10.41 8.60
N ILE A 153 -17.20 9.52 7.72
CA ILE A 153 -16.27 8.71 6.92
C ILE A 153 -15.42 9.61 5.99
N LEU A 154 -16.04 10.55 5.27
CA LEU A 154 -15.32 11.50 4.41
C LEU A 154 -14.39 12.42 5.21
N ALA A 155 -14.77 12.82 6.42
CA ALA A 155 -13.90 13.59 7.31
C ALA A 155 -12.68 12.75 7.74
N THR A 156 -12.87 11.46 8.02
CA THR A 156 -11.77 10.55 8.37
C THR A 156 -10.81 10.37 7.19
N ILE A 157 -11.32 10.16 5.97
CA ILE A 157 -10.49 10.12 4.75
C ILE A 157 -9.67 11.41 4.60
N ALA A 158 -10.29 12.58 4.80
CA ALA A 158 -9.58 13.85 4.72
C ALA A 158 -8.46 13.98 5.77
N GLN A 159 -8.67 13.45 6.99
CA GLN A 159 -7.65 13.41 8.03
C GLN A 159 -6.50 12.45 7.66
N MET A 160 -6.82 11.28 7.13
CA MET A 160 -5.81 10.30 6.66
C MET A 160 -4.92 10.92 5.58
N GLN A 161 -5.51 11.64 4.62
CA GLN A 161 -4.80 12.33 3.54
C GLN A 161 -3.96 13.54 4.02
N ALA A 162 -4.30 14.13 5.16
CA ALA A 162 -3.54 15.21 5.79
C ALA A 162 -2.41 14.70 6.71
N GLY A 163 -2.41 13.40 7.03
CA GLY A 163 -1.43 12.75 7.90
C GLY A 163 -0.10 12.43 7.20
N PRO A 164 0.74 11.60 7.82
CA PRO A 164 1.98 11.13 7.20
C PRO A 164 1.70 10.49 5.83
N GLY A 165 2.54 10.79 4.85
CA GLY A 165 2.39 10.27 3.49
C GLY A 165 2.64 8.77 3.43
N PHE A 166 1.58 7.97 3.55
CA PHE A 166 1.58 6.54 3.24
C PHE A 166 1.27 6.32 1.76
N ALA A 167 1.61 5.15 1.23
CA ALA A 167 1.32 4.77 -0.15
C ALA A 167 -0.16 4.38 -0.35
N ASN A 168 -1.08 5.23 0.10
CA ASN A 168 -2.52 5.03 -0.04
C ASN A 168 -3.02 5.45 -1.42
N VAL A 169 -4.25 5.04 -1.75
CA VAL A 169 -4.98 5.47 -2.94
C VAL A 169 -5.18 6.99 -2.96
N SER A 170 -5.24 7.58 -4.16
CA SER A 170 -5.61 9.00 -4.26
C SER A 170 -7.11 9.20 -4.01
N ASN A 171 -7.52 10.44 -3.72
CA ASN A 171 -8.95 10.77 -3.58
C ASN A 171 -9.76 10.39 -4.84
N THR A 172 -9.19 10.60 -6.03
CA THR A 172 -9.83 10.24 -7.30
C THR A 172 -10.00 8.72 -7.44
N ASP A 173 -8.98 7.95 -7.05
CA ASP A 173 -9.03 6.48 -7.10
C ASP A 173 -10.04 5.94 -6.08
N GLY A 174 -10.01 6.44 -4.84
CA GLY A 174 -10.96 6.06 -3.80
C GLY A 174 -12.43 6.34 -4.18
N ARG A 175 -12.69 7.46 -4.87
CA ARG A 175 -14.03 7.76 -5.41
C ARG A 175 -14.45 6.79 -6.51
N LEU A 176 -13.51 6.38 -7.37
CA LEU A 176 -13.78 5.34 -8.35
C LEU A 176 -14.13 4.01 -7.65
N LEU A 177 -13.39 3.62 -6.61
CA LEU A 177 -13.67 2.42 -5.83
C LEU A 177 -15.09 2.44 -5.22
N ARG A 178 -15.48 3.54 -4.57
CA ARG A 178 -16.84 3.74 -4.04
C ARG A 178 -17.90 3.58 -5.13
N LEU A 179 -17.72 4.28 -6.26
CA LEU A 179 -18.69 4.24 -7.37
C LEU A 179 -18.85 2.82 -7.92
N LEU A 180 -17.76 2.09 -8.15
CA LEU A 180 -17.80 0.73 -8.65
C LEU A 180 -18.49 -0.22 -7.65
N ALA A 181 -18.16 -0.14 -6.37
CA ALA A 181 -18.77 -0.97 -5.34
C ALA A 181 -20.27 -0.73 -5.19
N GLU A 182 -20.72 0.52 -5.10
CA GLU A 182 -22.13 0.86 -4.92
C GLU A 182 -22.95 0.53 -6.17
N THR A 183 -22.39 0.74 -7.38
CA THR A 183 -23.12 0.50 -8.64
C THR A 183 -23.39 -0.97 -8.94
N ILE A 184 -22.53 -1.88 -8.48
CA ILE A 184 -22.73 -3.33 -8.67
C ILE A 184 -23.46 -3.98 -7.48
N ASP A 185 -23.88 -3.18 -6.50
CA ASP A 185 -24.48 -3.61 -5.24
C ASP A 185 -23.60 -4.62 -4.48
N ALA A 186 -22.30 -4.31 -4.37
CA ALA A 186 -21.30 -5.21 -3.80
C ALA A 186 -21.64 -5.59 -2.34
N GLN A 187 -21.60 -6.89 -2.04
CA GLN A 187 -21.88 -7.46 -0.73
C GLN A 187 -20.62 -8.00 -0.03
N ARG A 188 -19.65 -8.52 -0.81
CA ARG A 188 -18.37 -9.05 -0.31
C ARG A 188 -17.21 -8.51 -1.12
N ILE A 189 -16.34 -7.75 -0.46
CA ILE A 189 -15.08 -7.23 -1.04
C ILE A 189 -13.90 -7.92 -0.36
N VAL A 190 -12.92 -8.35 -1.15
CA VAL A 190 -11.63 -8.83 -0.66
C VAL A 190 -10.55 -7.88 -1.16
N GLU A 191 -9.77 -7.32 -0.25
CA GLU A 191 -8.66 -6.41 -0.52
C GLU A 191 -7.33 -7.04 -0.11
N ILE A 192 -6.37 -7.02 -1.03
CA ILE A 192 -4.98 -7.43 -0.80
C ILE A 192 -4.11 -6.18 -0.75
N GLY A 193 -3.65 -5.82 0.45
CA GLY A 193 -2.91 -4.59 0.74
C GLY A 193 -3.77 -3.53 1.42
N THR A 194 -3.79 -3.52 2.76
CA THR A 194 -4.55 -2.53 3.53
C THR A 194 -3.84 -1.19 3.65
N SER A 195 -2.50 -1.19 3.82
CA SER A 195 -1.75 -0.01 4.28
C SER A 195 -2.38 0.57 5.55
N THR A 196 -2.70 1.86 5.56
CA THR A 196 -3.39 2.53 6.68
C THR A 196 -4.92 2.55 6.53
N GLY A 197 -5.46 1.77 5.58
CA GLY A 197 -6.89 1.49 5.45
C GLY A 197 -7.69 2.44 4.56
N GLU A 198 -7.07 3.34 3.80
CA GLU A 198 -7.81 4.38 3.05
C GLU A 198 -8.75 3.81 2.00
N SER A 199 -8.30 2.84 1.20
CA SER A 199 -9.12 2.15 0.20
C SER A 199 -10.26 1.37 0.84
N ALA A 200 -10.02 0.65 1.94
CA ALA A 200 -11.05 0.00 2.72
C ALA A 200 -12.10 0.98 3.26
N VAL A 201 -11.70 2.16 3.73
CA VAL A 201 -12.64 3.22 4.18
C VAL A 201 -13.46 3.78 3.01
N TRP A 202 -12.87 3.91 1.82
CA TRP A 202 -13.61 4.27 0.60
C TRP A 202 -14.62 3.20 0.18
N PHE A 203 -14.26 1.92 0.27
CA PHE A 203 -15.21 0.82 0.04
C PHE A 203 -16.30 0.79 1.10
N ALA A 204 -15.97 1.05 2.36
CA ALA A 204 -16.93 1.09 3.46
C ALA A 204 -18.05 2.13 3.24
N LEU A 205 -17.77 3.26 2.58
CA LEU A 205 -18.81 4.21 2.16
C LEU A 205 -19.89 3.55 1.29
N ALA A 206 -19.48 2.74 0.31
CA ALA A 206 -20.41 2.00 -0.54
C ALA A 206 -21.09 0.87 0.25
N LEU A 207 -20.33 0.13 1.05
CA LEU A 207 -20.83 -1.03 1.78
C LEU A 207 -21.84 -0.68 2.87
N LYS A 208 -21.75 0.51 3.48
CA LYS A 208 -22.82 1.03 4.37
C LYS A 208 -24.14 1.24 3.63
N ALA A 209 -24.12 1.49 2.31
CA ALA A 209 -25.32 1.63 1.49
C ALA A 209 -25.85 0.27 0.99
N THR A 210 -24.96 -0.66 0.63
CA THR A 210 -25.32 -1.97 0.08
C THR A 210 -25.59 -3.04 1.15
N GLY A 211 -25.13 -2.81 2.39
CA GLY A 211 -25.20 -3.78 3.48
C GLY A 211 -24.06 -4.82 3.47
N GLY A 212 -23.02 -4.60 2.68
CA GLY A 212 -21.90 -5.53 2.52
C GLY A 212 -20.77 -5.41 3.55
N HIS A 213 -19.73 -6.21 3.35
CA HIS A 213 -18.52 -6.26 4.18
C HIS A 213 -17.25 -6.32 3.32
N ILE A 214 -16.13 -5.91 3.90
CA ILE A 214 -14.80 -6.02 3.29
C ILE A 214 -13.86 -6.78 4.21
N SER A 215 -13.09 -7.71 3.64
CA SER A 215 -11.91 -8.30 4.28
C SER A 215 -10.66 -7.74 3.63
N THR A 216 -9.72 -7.23 4.42
CA THR A 216 -8.49 -6.58 3.93
C THR A 216 -7.26 -7.19 4.58
N HIS A 217 -6.21 -7.43 3.80
CA HIS A 217 -5.00 -8.14 4.23
C HIS A 217 -3.80 -7.20 4.39
N GLU A 218 -3.13 -7.27 5.54
CA GLU A 218 -1.94 -6.47 5.87
C GLU A 218 -0.87 -7.33 6.56
N ILE A 219 0.37 -7.19 6.10
CA ILE A 219 1.53 -7.92 6.63
C ILE A 219 2.28 -7.12 7.71
N ASP A 220 2.22 -5.79 7.64
CA ASP A 220 2.90 -4.89 8.57
C ASP A 220 2.04 -4.55 9.79
N ASP A 221 2.45 -5.04 10.96
CA ASP A 221 1.74 -4.83 12.24
C ASP A 221 1.53 -3.33 12.57
N GLY A 222 2.49 -2.47 12.20
CA GLY A 222 2.42 -1.04 12.48
C GLY A 222 1.32 -0.35 11.67
N ARG A 223 1.27 -0.62 10.36
CA ARG A 223 0.24 -0.11 9.45
C ARG A 223 -1.12 -0.68 9.80
N ALA A 224 -1.20 -1.96 10.14
CA ALA A 224 -2.42 -2.59 10.61
C ALA A 224 -3.00 -1.93 11.86
N ALA A 225 -2.15 -1.56 12.83
CA ALA A 225 -2.59 -0.83 14.02
C ALA A 225 -3.16 0.55 13.67
N VAL A 226 -2.52 1.27 12.74
CA VAL A 226 -3.02 2.56 12.23
C VAL A 226 -4.34 2.37 11.46
N ALA A 227 -4.45 1.36 10.60
CA ALA A 227 -5.66 1.05 9.85
C ALA A 227 -6.83 0.74 10.78
N THR A 228 -6.59 -0.09 11.81
CA THR A 228 -7.59 -0.41 12.83
C THR A 228 -8.13 0.85 13.51
N GLU A 229 -7.25 1.78 13.87
CA GLU A 229 -7.67 3.04 14.47
C GLU A 229 -8.45 3.92 13.49
N ASN A 230 -8.06 3.95 12.22
CA ASN A 230 -8.79 4.68 11.19
C ASN A 230 -10.18 4.08 10.95
N PHE A 231 -10.33 2.75 10.97
CA PHE A 231 -11.63 2.09 10.85
C PHE A 231 -12.57 2.46 12.00
N ARG A 232 -12.06 2.50 13.24
CA ARG A 232 -12.83 2.96 14.41
C ARG A 232 -13.24 4.43 14.29
N LYS A 233 -12.31 5.31 13.90
CA LYS A 233 -12.60 6.75 13.69
C LYS A 233 -13.63 6.99 12.59
N ALA A 234 -13.61 6.18 11.53
CA ALA A 234 -14.60 6.24 10.46
C ALA A 234 -15.94 5.58 10.84
N GLY A 235 -16.03 4.86 11.96
CA GLY A 235 -17.24 4.12 12.37
C GLY A 235 -17.59 2.96 11.43
N VAL A 236 -16.57 2.28 10.90
CA VAL A 236 -16.71 1.18 9.91
C VAL A 236 -16.07 -0.14 10.36
N ASP A 237 -15.57 -0.21 11.59
CA ASP A 237 -14.95 -1.42 12.16
C ASP A 237 -15.92 -2.60 12.29
N ASP A 238 -17.23 -2.36 12.20
CA ASP A 238 -18.28 -3.37 12.15
C ASP A 238 -18.39 -4.11 10.80
N ILE A 239 -17.90 -3.50 9.71
CA ILE A 239 -17.98 -4.05 8.34
C ILE A 239 -16.61 -4.29 7.69
N VAL A 240 -15.54 -3.85 8.33
CA VAL A 240 -14.15 -4.07 7.88
C VAL A 240 -13.49 -5.15 8.75
N THR A 241 -13.14 -6.28 8.13
CA THR A 241 -12.34 -7.33 8.75
C THR A 241 -10.88 -7.20 8.32
N LEU A 242 -10.00 -6.84 9.27
CA LEU A 242 -8.55 -6.81 9.03
C LEU A 242 -7.93 -8.19 9.26
N VAL A 243 -7.24 -8.71 8.25
CA VAL A 243 -6.56 -10.00 8.27
C VAL A 243 -5.06 -9.78 8.31
N MET A 244 -4.45 -10.12 9.45
CA MET A 244 -3.02 -10.00 9.65
C MET A 244 -2.24 -11.17 9.05
N GLY A 245 -1.18 -10.84 8.30
CA GLY A 245 -0.20 -11.80 7.81
C GLY A 245 0.09 -11.68 6.32
N ASP A 246 0.95 -12.58 5.84
CA ASP A 246 1.28 -12.69 4.42
C ASP A 246 0.03 -13.06 3.61
N ALA A 247 -0.35 -12.20 2.67
CA ALA A 247 -1.51 -12.41 1.82
C ALA A 247 -1.38 -13.68 0.98
N HIS A 248 -0.17 -14.08 0.56
CA HIS A 248 0.05 -15.33 -0.19
C HIS A 248 -0.36 -16.58 0.59
N GLN A 249 -0.42 -16.48 1.92
CA GLN A 249 -0.82 -17.59 2.79
C GLN A 249 -2.26 -17.40 3.30
N THR A 250 -2.61 -16.18 3.70
CA THR A 250 -3.89 -15.90 4.35
C THR A 250 -5.07 -15.96 3.38
N VAL A 251 -4.87 -15.82 2.07
CA VAL A 251 -5.95 -16.02 1.07
C VAL A 251 -6.49 -17.45 1.05
N ALA A 252 -5.70 -18.45 1.44
CA ALA A 252 -6.17 -19.85 1.52
C ALA A 252 -7.34 -20.03 2.50
N ARG A 253 -7.52 -19.10 3.44
CA ARG A 253 -8.64 -19.07 4.40
C ARG A 253 -10.00 -18.97 3.71
N TYR A 254 -10.07 -18.32 2.54
CA TYR A 254 -11.31 -18.24 1.76
C TYR A 254 -11.74 -19.60 1.18
N MET A 255 -10.85 -20.61 1.19
CA MET A 255 -11.09 -21.95 0.66
C MET A 255 -11.18 -23.03 1.74
N ASP A 256 -10.96 -22.70 3.01
CA ASP A 256 -11.01 -23.65 4.14
C ASP A 256 -12.41 -23.62 4.79
N PRO A 257 -13.23 -24.69 4.69
CA PRO A 257 -14.56 -24.74 5.29
C PRO A 257 -14.60 -24.58 6.82
N ALA A 258 -13.47 -24.69 7.51
CA ALA A 258 -13.36 -24.46 8.94
C ALA A 258 -13.05 -22.99 9.31
N ASP A 259 -12.67 -22.15 8.34
CA ASP A 259 -12.29 -20.76 8.58
C ASP A 259 -13.52 -19.81 8.51
N PRO A 260 -13.63 -18.82 9.41
CA PRO A 260 -14.69 -17.81 9.34
C PRO A 260 -14.73 -16.99 8.05
N LEU A 261 -13.63 -16.91 7.28
CA LEU A 261 -13.57 -16.23 6.00
C LEU A 261 -14.00 -17.11 4.81
N PHE A 262 -14.31 -18.39 5.04
CA PHE A 262 -14.66 -19.32 3.97
C PHE A 262 -15.73 -18.78 3.02
N ILE A 263 -15.53 -18.97 1.73
CA ILE A 263 -16.50 -18.63 0.68
C ILE A 263 -17.08 -19.92 0.12
N ASP A 264 -18.32 -20.23 0.51
CA ASP A 264 -19.00 -21.41 -0.01
C ASP A 264 -19.64 -21.13 -1.37
N ALA A 265 -18.85 -21.25 -2.43
CA ALA A 265 -19.31 -21.14 -3.81
C ALA A 265 -20.44 -22.12 -4.15
N SER A 266 -20.58 -23.24 -3.42
CA SER A 266 -21.69 -24.19 -3.62
C SER A 266 -23.03 -23.65 -3.12
N GLN A 267 -23.00 -22.71 -2.17
CA GLN A 267 -24.18 -21.98 -1.67
C GLN A 267 -24.41 -20.66 -2.42
N GLY A 268 -23.64 -20.40 -3.49
CA GLY A 268 -23.73 -19.17 -4.27
C GLY A 268 -23.01 -17.99 -3.64
N GLU A 269 -22.19 -18.20 -2.61
CA GLU A 269 -21.31 -17.16 -2.09
C GLU A 269 -20.16 -16.87 -3.05
N ALA A 270 -19.76 -15.61 -3.14
CA ALA A 270 -18.69 -15.21 -4.05
C ALA A 270 -18.09 -13.86 -3.63
N ILE A 271 -16.95 -13.53 -4.21
CA ILE A 271 -16.37 -12.20 -4.16
C ILE A 271 -17.04 -11.32 -5.23
N ASP A 272 -17.57 -10.17 -4.82
CA ASP A 272 -18.10 -9.16 -5.75
C ASP A 272 -16.97 -8.30 -6.34
N ILE A 273 -16.03 -7.89 -5.47
CA ILE A 273 -14.85 -7.11 -5.84
C ILE A 273 -13.62 -7.71 -5.18
N LEU A 274 -12.62 -8.05 -6.00
CA LEU A 274 -11.26 -8.31 -5.58
C LEU A 274 -10.42 -7.05 -5.86
N PHE A 275 -9.88 -6.41 -4.83
CA PHE A 275 -8.99 -5.26 -4.97
C PHE A 275 -7.54 -5.65 -4.65
N LEU A 276 -6.63 -5.36 -5.58
CA LEU A 276 -5.20 -5.65 -5.47
C LEU A 276 -4.42 -4.34 -5.38
N ASP A 277 -3.80 -4.08 -4.23
CA ASP A 277 -2.87 -2.96 -3.99
C ASP A 277 -1.69 -3.35 -3.07
N ALA A 278 -1.06 -4.48 -3.37
CA ALA A 278 0.08 -5.01 -2.62
C ALA A 278 1.37 -5.05 -3.47
N ASP A 279 2.22 -6.04 -3.24
CA ASP A 279 3.38 -6.36 -4.07
C ASP A 279 2.94 -6.75 -5.49
N LYS A 280 3.63 -6.26 -6.53
CA LYS A 280 3.16 -6.39 -7.91
C LYS A 280 3.54 -7.74 -8.52
N GLU A 281 4.63 -8.32 -8.04
CA GLU A 281 5.13 -9.62 -8.42
C GLU A 281 4.14 -10.74 -8.04
N GLY A 282 3.38 -10.56 -6.96
CA GLY A 282 2.36 -11.48 -6.46
C GLY A 282 0.99 -11.37 -7.10
N TYR A 283 0.71 -10.33 -7.91
CA TYR A 283 -0.63 -10.12 -8.49
C TYR A 283 -1.17 -11.29 -9.31
N VAL A 284 -0.29 -11.99 -10.04
CA VAL A 284 -0.69 -13.18 -10.80
C VAL A 284 -1.12 -14.30 -9.86
N ASP A 285 -0.39 -14.51 -8.76
CA ASP A 285 -0.71 -15.54 -7.78
C ASP A 285 -2.04 -15.24 -7.08
N TYR A 286 -2.24 -14.01 -6.62
CA TYR A 286 -3.53 -13.59 -6.05
C TYR A 286 -4.68 -13.76 -7.04
N LEU A 287 -4.48 -13.39 -8.31
CA LEU A 287 -5.48 -13.56 -9.36
C LEU A 287 -5.82 -15.03 -9.58
N GLU A 288 -4.82 -15.90 -9.73
CA GLU A 288 -5.04 -17.34 -9.96
C GLU A 288 -5.80 -17.99 -8.82
N GLN A 289 -5.49 -17.62 -7.57
CA GLN A 289 -6.15 -18.18 -6.39
C GLN A 289 -7.57 -17.62 -6.18
N LEU A 290 -7.79 -16.32 -6.38
CA LEU A 290 -9.04 -15.66 -5.99
C LEU A 290 -10.02 -15.42 -7.13
N LEU A 291 -9.57 -15.34 -8.39
CA LEU A 291 -10.47 -15.19 -9.56
C LEU A 291 -11.54 -16.29 -9.66
N PRO A 292 -11.27 -17.56 -9.31
CA PRO A 292 -12.32 -18.59 -9.25
C PRO A 292 -13.46 -18.24 -8.28
N LEU A 293 -13.16 -17.54 -7.18
CA LEU A 293 -14.13 -17.11 -6.17
C LEU A 293 -14.85 -15.80 -6.54
N VAL A 294 -14.33 -15.03 -7.49
CA VAL A 294 -15.03 -13.84 -8.03
C VAL A 294 -16.23 -14.30 -8.85
N ARG A 295 -17.43 -13.73 -8.60
CA ARG A 295 -18.61 -14.12 -9.37
C ARG A 295 -18.54 -13.66 -10.83
N PRO A 296 -19.25 -14.35 -11.76
CA PRO A 296 -19.57 -13.75 -13.05
C PRO A 296 -20.30 -12.40 -12.86
N GLY A 297 -19.85 -11.38 -13.57
CA GLY A 297 -20.25 -9.98 -13.39
C GLY A 297 -19.54 -9.24 -12.25
N GLY A 298 -18.65 -9.89 -11.49
CA GLY A 298 -17.81 -9.28 -10.47
C GLY A 298 -16.58 -8.59 -11.05
N LEU A 299 -15.87 -7.83 -10.21
CA LEU A 299 -14.74 -7.02 -10.62
C LEU A 299 -13.43 -7.48 -9.96
N VAL A 300 -12.36 -7.47 -10.73
CA VAL A 300 -10.99 -7.41 -10.21
C VAL A 300 -10.48 -5.99 -10.48
N ILE A 301 -10.07 -5.29 -9.43
CA ILE A 301 -9.54 -3.93 -9.50
C ILE A 301 -8.09 -3.96 -9.04
N ALA A 302 -7.18 -3.44 -9.85
CA ALA A 302 -5.75 -3.46 -9.57
C ALA A 302 -5.18 -2.04 -9.58
N HIS A 303 -4.47 -1.67 -8.52
CA HIS A 303 -3.87 -0.33 -8.38
C HIS A 303 -2.40 -0.31 -8.83
N ASN A 304 -1.88 0.89 -9.09
CA ASN A 304 -0.59 1.16 -9.74
C ASN A 304 -0.42 0.53 -11.14
N MET A 305 -1.47 0.49 -11.94
CA MET A 305 -1.48 -0.09 -13.29
C MET A 305 -0.93 0.86 -14.39
N ASN A 306 0.08 1.67 -14.06
CA ASN A 306 0.79 2.47 -15.06
C ASN A 306 1.93 1.67 -15.73
N THR A 307 2.47 2.22 -16.83
CA THR A 307 3.49 1.56 -17.65
C THR A 307 4.82 1.28 -16.93
N ARG A 308 5.04 1.85 -15.75
CA ARG A 308 6.29 1.67 -14.97
C ARG A 308 6.15 0.62 -13.89
N GLN A 309 4.96 0.49 -13.31
CA GLN A 309 4.72 -0.31 -12.10
C GLN A 309 3.96 -1.61 -12.38
N ALA A 310 3.15 -1.66 -13.44
CA ALA A 310 2.35 -2.84 -13.75
C ALA A 310 3.23 -4.05 -14.10
N ASP A 311 2.99 -5.20 -13.45
CA ASP A 311 3.58 -6.47 -13.85
C ASP A 311 3.00 -6.90 -15.20
N ARG A 312 3.87 -7.11 -16.19
CA ARG A 312 3.47 -7.51 -17.54
C ARG A 312 2.73 -8.84 -17.58
N ARG A 313 3.10 -9.79 -16.71
CA ARG A 313 2.44 -11.10 -16.61
C ARG A 313 0.99 -10.93 -16.16
N PHE A 314 0.78 -10.07 -15.16
CA PHE A 314 -0.57 -9.75 -14.69
C PHE A 314 -1.37 -9.01 -15.76
N VAL A 315 -0.78 -8.01 -16.43
CA VAL A 315 -1.45 -7.33 -17.56
C VAL A 315 -1.87 -8.33 -18.63
N THR A 316 -0.97 -9.21 -19.07
CA THR A 316 -1.29 -10.28 -20.03
C THR A 316 -2.44 -11.16 -19.52
N ALA A 317 -2.39 -11.63 -18.27
CA ALA A 317 -3.42 -12.48 -17.69
C ALA A 317 -4.83 -11.83 -17.73
N ILE A 318 -4.93 -10.54 -17.41
CA ILE A 318 -6.23 -9.84 -17.37
C ILE A 318 -6.69 -9.32 -18.74
N THR A 319 -5.81 -9.20 -19.74
CA THR A 319 -6.16 -8.67 -21.07
C THR A 319 -6.28 -9.73 -22.16
N GLU A 320 -5.69 -10.90 -21.98
CA GLU A 320 -5.69 -11.98 -22.98
C GLU A 320 -6.64 -13.15 -22.62
N ASP A 321 -7.25 -13.13 -21.44
CA ASP A 321 -8.31 -14.06 -21.08
C ASP A 321 -9.65 -13.64 -21.72
N PRO A 322 -10.26 -14.45 -22.60
CA PRO A 322 -11.53 -14.14 -23.24
C PRO A 322 -12.72 -14.13 -22.27
N GLN A 323 -12.57 -14.56 -21.03
CA GLN A 323 -13.58 -14.44 -19.97
C GLN A 323 -13.51 -13.10 -19.24
N LEU A 324 -12.45 -12.32 -19.46
CA LEU A 324 -12.23 -11.03 -18.83
C LEU A 324 -12.43 -9.89 -19.83
N GLU A 325 -12.77 -8.71 -19.32
CA GLU A 325 -12.78 -7.44 -20.05
C GLU A 325 -12.08 -6.41 -19.19
N THR A 326 -10.98 -5.82 -19.66
CA THR A 326 -10.14 -4.95 -18.84
C THR A 326 -10.00 -3.56 -19.43
N LEU A 327 -10.21 -2.55 -18.60
CA LEU A 327 -9.90 -1.15 -18.88
C LEU A 327 -8.90 -0.62 -17.86
N ILE A 328 -7.78 -0.07 -18.33
CA ILE A 328 -6.83 0.64 -17.49
C ILE A 328 -7.12 2.15 -17.58
N LEU A 329 -7.51 2.74 -16.45
CA LEU A 329 -7.87 4.13 -16.27
C LEU A 329 -6.73 4.92 -15.63
N LEU A 330 -6.81 6.26 -15.66
CA LEU A 330 -5.95 7.17 -14.90
C LEU A 330 -4.44 6.97 -15.14
N LYS A 331 -4.07 6.58 -16.37
CA LYS A 331 -2.70 6.19 -16.77
C LYS A 331 -1.64 7.27 -16.58
N GLU A 332 -2.04 8.53 -16.48
CA GLU A 332 -1.12 9.65 -16.25
C GLU A 332 -0.61 9.69 -14.79
N GLY A 333 -1.31 9.02 -13.85
CA GLY A 333 -0.94 8.88 -12.44
C GLY A 333 -0.43 7.48 -12.08
N THR A 334 -0.91 6.93 -10.96
CA THR A 334 -0.64 5.54 -10.54
C THR A 334 -1.29 4.55 -11.50
N GLY A 335 -2.46 4.86 -12.04
CA GLY A 335 -3.23 4.01 -12.94
C GLY A 335 -4.05 2.96 -12.18
N VAL A 336 -5.28 2.74 -12.63
CA VAL A 336 -6.20 1.74 -12.04
C VAL A 336 -6.69 0.82 -13.14
N GLY A 337 -6.40 -0.47 -13.02
CA GLY A 337 -6.99 -1.51 -13.86
C GLY A 337 -8.34 -1.91 -13.30
N VAL A 338 -9.38 -1.90 -14.14
CA VAL A 338 -10.71 -2.41 -13.80
C VAL A 338 -11.00 -3.54 -14.77
N THR A 339 -11.15 -4.74 -14.23
CA THR A 339 -11.37 -5.98 -14.97
C THR A 339 -12.72 -6.57 -14.58
N LEU A 340 -13.62 -6.72 -15.55
CA LEU A 340 -14.88 -7.41 -15.40
C LEU A 340 -14.69 -8.90 -15.69
N LYS A 341 -15.12 -9.78 -14.77
CA LYS A 341 -15.35 -11.19 -15.07
C LYS A 341 -16.68 -11.32 -15.79
N LYS A 342 -16.69 -11.75 -17.05
CA LYS A 342 -17.92 -11.78 -17.86
C LYS A 342 -18.91 -12.86 -17.36
N ARG A 343 -20.19 -12.68 -17.71
CA ARG A 343 -21.30 -13.60 -17.37
C ARG A 343 -21.37 -14.78 -18.32
#